data_AF-A0A9W5TY08-F1
#
_entry.id   AF-A0A9W5TY08-F1
#
_cell.length_a   1.000
_cell.length_b   1.000
_cell.length_c   1.000
_cell.angle_alpha   90.00
_cell.angle_beta   90.00
_cell.angle_gamma   90.00
#
_symmetry.space_group_name_H-M   'P 1'
#
loop_
_entity.id
_entity.type
_entity.pdbx_description
1 polymer ?
#
loop_
_entity_poly.entity_id
_entity_poly.type
_entity_poly.pdbx_seq_one_letter_code
_entity_poly.pdbx_strand_id
1 'polypeptide(L)'
;MNKILKKYVLTFMSAMLFSSGLLMVVPKAHASETNASDHITQRSQIAYQQALYADQVSNEGQVGIQGVKSKAVVKVGQLLRAGGDKVIDAARTFNIIDASTAKTFKNNSKKIGNWLKNFENAGKDAATMVRNQLPGFLRDNTKMGKGTAENISIAVSWAIRMADILFL
;
A
#
# COMPACT_ATOMS: atom_id res chain seq x y z
N MET A 1 -18.26 8.71 -26.31
CA MET A 1 -17.15 9.35 -25.56
C MET A 1 -16.65 8.40 -24.47
N ASN A 2 -15.49 7.73 -24.54
CA ASN A 2 -14.72 7.27 -25.68
C ASN A 2 -13.85 6.11 -25.16
N LYS A 3 -13.99 4.91 -25.74
CA LYS A 3 -13.11 3.73 -25.48
C LYS A 3 -11.62 4.05 -25.69
N ILE A 4 -11.34 5.16 -26.36
CA ILE A 4 -10.03 5.74 -26.63
C ILE A 4 -9.36 6.23 -25.33
N LEU A 5 -10.09 6.79 -24.36
CA LEU A 5 -9.50 7.29 -23.11
C LEU A 5 -8.90 6.16 -22.24
N LYS A 6 -9.51 4.96 -22.29
CA LYS A 6 -9.01 3.78 -21.56
C LYS A 6 -7.68 3.26 -22.11
N LYS A 7 -7.36 3.50 -23.39
CA LYS A 7 -6.09 3.07 -23.99
C LYS A 7 -4.92 3.98 -23.61
N TYR A 8 -5.17 5.27 -23.38
CA TYR A 8 -4.11 6.22 -23.02
C TYR A 8 -3.62 6.07 -21.57
N VAL A 9 -4.52 5.75 -20.62
CA VAL A 9 -4.11 5.47 -19.23
C VAL A 9 -3.27 4.19 -19.12
N LEU A 10 -3.52 3.20 -20.00
CA LEU A 10 -2.76 1.95 -20.00
C LEU A 10 -1.38 2.10 -20.67
N THR A 11 -1.21 3.07 -21.56
CA THR A 11 0.06 3.30 -22.28
C THR A 11 1.03 4.16 -21.47
N PHE A 12 0.55 5.00 -20.56
CA PHE A 12 1.40 5.83 -19.70
C PHE A 12 2.18 5.03 -18.63
N MET A 13 1.79 3.77 -18.34
CA MET A 13 2.58 2.90 -17.46
C MET A 13 3.79 2.26 -18.15
N SER A 14 3.87 2.27 -19.48
CA SER A 14 4.93 1.55 -20.21
C SER A 14 6.09 2.44 -20.70
N ALA A 15 5.98 3.77 -20.60
CA ALA A 15 6.97 4.69 -21.19
C ALA A 15 8.12 5.11 -20.25
N MET A 16 8.10 4.73 -18.96
CA MET A 16 9.22 4.97 -18.03
C MET A 16 10.12 3.74 -17.83
N LEU A 17 10.31 2.94 -18.89
CA LEU A 17 11.10 1.70 -18.83
C LEU A 17 12.41 1.72 -19.62
N PHE A 18 12.82 2.84 -20.24
CA PHE A 18 14.04 2.87 -21.04
C PHE A 18 14.85 4.17 -20.88
N SER A 19 15.49 4.37 -19.73
CA SER A 19 16.78 5.07 -19.72
C SER A 19 17.53 4.80 -18.42
N SER A 20 18.37 3.76 -18.43
CA SER A 20 19.72 3.75 -17.81
C SER A 20 20.19 2.31 -17.61
N GLY A 21 20.62 1.68 -18.72
CA GLY A 21 21.63 0.64 -18.63
C GLY A 21 22.99 1.31 -18.36
N LEU A 22 23.58 1.05 -17.21
CA LEU A 22 25.02 1.14 -17.00
C LEU A 22 25.47 -0.13 -16.30
N LEU A 23 26.29 -0.89 -17.03
CA LEU A 23 26.99 -2.09 -16.61
C LEU A 23 27.85 -1.79 -15.38
N MET A 24 27.61 -2.46 -14.25
CA MET A 24 28.64 -2.68 -13.25
C MET A 24 28.54 -4.09 -12.67
N VAL A 25 29.64 -4.82 -12.81
CA VAL A 25 29.95 -6.06 -12.11
C VAL A 25 29.94 -5.77 -10.61
N VAL A 26 29.16 -6.53 -9.83
CA VAL A 26 29.19 -6.43 -8.36
C VAL A 26 29.90 -7.67 -7.80
N PRO A 27 30.99 -7.52 -7.02
CA PRO A 27 31.61 -8.64 -6.33
C PRO A 27 30.69 -9.14 -5.22
N LYS A 28 30.85 -10.40 -4.81
CA LYS A 28 30.22 -10.98 -3.61
C LYS A 28 30.36 -9.99 -2.44
N ALA A 29 29.25 -9.38 -2.02
CA ALA A 29 29.22 -8.45 -0.92
C ALA A 29 28.40 -9.05 0.23
N HIS A 30 29.03 -9.04 1.40
CA HIS A 30 28.50 -9.47 2.68
C HIS A 30 27.14 -8.83 3.01
N ALA A 31 26.27 -9.62 3.63
CA ALA A 31 25.04 -9.15 4.25
C ALA A 31 25.36 -8.09 5.33
N SER A 32 25.09 -6.83 5.01
CA SER A 32 24.93 -5.76 6.00
C SER A 32 23.43 -5.51 6.16
N GLU A 33 22.81 -6.21 7.11
CA GLU A 33 21.36 -6.17 7.35
C GLU A 33 20.90 -4.93 8.15
N THR A 34 21.78 -4.00 8.51
CA THR A 34 21.46 -3.03 9.57
C THR A 34 21.00 -1.65 9.08
N ASN A 35 21.17 -1.27 7.81
CA ASN A 35 20.85 0.12 7.35
C ASN A 35 19.66 0.24 6.38
N ALA A 36 19.25 -0.85 5.72
CA ALA A 36 18.17 -0.81 4.73
C ALA A 36 16.78 -0.68 5.38
N SER A 37 16.60 -1.31 6.53
CA SER A 37 15.31 -1.37 7.23
C SER A 37 14.87 -0.01 7.79
N ASP A 38 15.81 0.77 8.33
CA ASP A 38 15.51 2.07 8.94
C ASP A 38 15.16 3.13 7.89
N HIS A 39 15.92 3.18 6.81
CA HIS A 39 15.68 4.11 5.71
C HIS A 39 14.34 3.83 4.99
N ILE A 40 13.94 2.55 4.88
CA ILE A 40 12.65 2.19 4.30
C ILE A 40 11.50 2.50 5.25
N THR A 41 11.69 2.31 6.55
CA THR A 41 10.72 2.76 7.56
C THR A 41 10.50 4.27 7.45
N GLN A 42 11.57 5.06 7.32
CA GLN A 42 11.46 6.52 7.13
C GLN A 42 10.77 6.91 5.81
N ARG A 43 11.11 6.25 4.69
CA ARG A 43 10.46 6.50 3.39
C ARG A 43 8.99 6.15 3.37
N SER A 44 8.62 5.04 4.00
CA SER A 44 7.23 4.60 4.12
C SER A 44 6.39 5.62 4.88
N GLN A 45 6.95 6.23 5.93
CA GLN A 45 6.31 7.32 6.68
C GLN A 45 6.17 8.59 5.83
N ILE A 46 7.18 8.96 5.06
CA ILE A 46 7.13 10.13 4.16
C ILE A 46 6.07 9.95 3.08
N ALA A 47 6.04 8.79 2.41
CA ALA A 47 5.06 8.52 1.36
C ALA A 47 3.64 8.42 1.91
N TYR A 48 3.47 7.91 3.13
CA TYR A 48 2.20 7.96 3.85
C TYR A 48 1.77 9.40 4.14
N GLN A 49 2.70 10.26 4.57
CA GLN A 49 2.42 11.65 4.83
C GLN A 49 2.06 12.43 3.55
N GLN A 50 2.69 12.11 2.42
CA GLN A 50 2.27 12.63 1.11
C GLN A 50 0.85 12.19 0.74
N ALA A 51 0.47 10.94 1.01
CA ALA A 51 -0.90 10.47 0.79
C ALA A 51 -1.92 11.13 1.74
N LEU A 52 -1.53 11.50 2.96
CA LEU A 52 -2.32 12.33 3.86
C LEU A 52 -2.56 13.73 3.27
N TYR A 53 -1.51 14.39 2.76
CA TYR A 53 -1.65 15.70 2.13
C TYR A 53 -2.54 15.67 0.88
N ALA A 54 -2.38 14.65 0.02
CA ALA A 54 -3.22 14.49 -1.17
C ALA A 54 -4.71 14.30 -0.85
N ASP A 55 -5.03 13.59 0.25
CA ASP A 55 -6.39 13.41 0.76
C ASP A 55 -6.99 14.74 1.26
N GLN A 56 -6.19 15.60 1.91
CA GLN A 56 -6.69 16.91 2.40
C GLN A 56 -7.00 17.91 1.28
N VAL A 57 -6.26 17.90 0.17
CA VAL A 57 -6.49 18.80 -0.97
C VAL A 57 -7.80 18.47 -1.71
N SER A 58 -8.36 17.27 -1.51
CA SER A 58 -9.63 16.85 -2.11
C SER A 58 -10.87 17.06 -1.22
N ASN A 59 -10.69 17.58 0.00
CA ASN A 59 -11.77 17.79 0.97
C ASN A 59 -12.21 19.26 1.06
N GLU A 60 -12.74 19.83 -0.02
CA GLU A 60 -13.71 20.92 0.12
C GLU A 60 -15.10 20.32 0.42
N GLY A 61 -15.44 20.29 1.72
CA GLY A 61 -16.79 20.12 2.25
C GLY A 61 -17.43 18.74 2.08
N GLN A 62 -17.31 17.83 3.07
CA GLN A 62 -18.13 16.61 3.07
C GLN A 62 -18.57 16.15 4.47
N VAL A 63 -19.90 16.08 4.60
CA VAL A 63 -20.70 15.54 5.68
C VAL A 63 -20.32 14.07 5.94
N GLY A 64 -20.18 13.70 7.22
CA GLY A 64 -19.83 12.34 7.64
C GLY A 64 -20.89 11.32 7.23
N ILE A 65 -20.59 10.50 6.24
CA ILE A 65 -21.44 9.38 5.80
C ILE A 65 -21.07 8.11 6.59
N GLN A 66 -21.40 8.09 7.88
CA GLN A 66 -21.42 6.83 8.63
C GLN A 66 -22.47 5.91 7.98
N GLY A 67 -22.05 4.72 7.52
CA GLY A 67 -22.93 3.71 6.93
C GLY A 67 -22.73 3.43 5.43
N VAL A 68 -21.94 4.24 4.71
CA VAL A 68 -21.55 3.93 3.32
C VAL A 68 -20.27 3.10 3.33
N LYS A 69 -20.29 1.98 2.60
CA LYS A 69 -19.09 1.14 2.48
C LYS A 69 -17.95 1.93 1.83
N SER A 70 -16.78 1.95 2.47
CA SER A 70 -15.53 2.46 1.89
C SER A 70 -15.18 1.61 0.67
N LYS A 71 -15.41 2.17 -0.52
CA LYS A 71 -15.09 1.51 -1.80
C LYS A 71 -13.60 1.17 -1.89
N ALA A 72 -12.73 2.00 -1.32
CA ALA A 72 -11.31 1.72 -1.27
C ALA A 72 -10.98 0.49 -0.44
N VAL A 73 -11.47 0.40 0.80
CA VAL A 73 -11.23 -0.79 1.65
C VAL A 73 -11.75 -2.05 1.00
N VAL A 74 -12.96 -2.00 0.42
CA VAL A 74 -13.54 -3.15 -0.28
C VAL A 74 -12.62 -3.61 -1.42
N LYS A 75 -12.13 -2.68 -2.24
CA LYS A 75 -11.27 -3.01 -3.40
C LYS A 75 -9.88 -3.47 -2.99
N VAL A 76 -9.23 -2.80 -2.04
CA VAL A 76 -7.94 -3.24 -1.50
C VAL A 76 -8.09 -4.63 -0.88
N GLY A 77 -9.15 -4.85 -0.09
CA GLY A 77 -9.47 -6.16 0.48
C GLY A 77 -9.72 -7.24 -0.58
N GLN A 78 -10.39 -6.93 -1.69
CA GLN A 78 -10.57 -7.85 -2.82
C GLN A 78 -9.23 -8.21 -3.49
N LEU A 79 -8.39 -7.21 -3.78
CA LEU A 79 -7.08 -7.43 -4.39
C LEU A 79 -6.17 -8.28 -3.50
N LEU A 80 -6.17 -8.02 -2.20
CA LEU A 80 -5.41 -8.80 -1.22
C LEU A 80 -5.92 -10.25 -1.12
N ARG A 81 -7.24 -10.47 -1.17
CA ARG A 81 -7.82 -11.83 -1.21
C ARG A 81 -7.48 -12.57 -2.51
N ALA A 82 -7.30 -11.86 -3.62
CA ALA A 82 -6.86 -12.42 -4.90
C ALA A 82 -5.35 -12.73 -4.96
N GLY A 83 -4.60 -12.53 -3.88
CA GLY A 83 -3.16 -12.79 -3.79
C GLY A 83 -2.30 -11.55 -3.55
N GLY A 84 -2.87 -10.36 -3.68
CA GLY A 84 -2.25 -9.10 -3.28
C GLY A 84 -1.19 -8.55 -4.23
N ASP A 85 -0.87 -9.22 -5.33
CA ASP A 85 0.23 -8.85 -6.23
C ASP A 85 0.17 -7.38 -6.64
N LYS A 86 -0.97 -6.88 -7.13
CA LYS A 86 -1.11 -5.48 -7.53
C LYS A 86 -0.86 -4.47 -6.41
N VAL A 87 -1.32 -4.77 -5.20
CA VAL A 87 -1.16 -3.88 -4.03
C VAL A 87 0.30 -3.88 -3.57
N ILE A 88 0.90 -5.07 -3.53
CA ILE A 88 2.27 -5.27 -3.05
C ILE A 88 3.28 -4.72 -4.05
N ASP A 89 3.09 -4.98 -5.35
CA ASP A 89 3.95 -4.47 -6.41
C ASP A 89 3.89 -2.94 -6.45
N ALA A 90 2.70 -2.34 -6.36
CA ALA A 90 2.57 -0.89 -6.25
C ALA A 90 3.29 -0.37 -4.99
N ALA A 91 3.08 -0.97 -3.83
CA ALA A 91 3.76 -0.56 -2.60
C ALA A 91 5.30 -0.67 -2.71
N ARG A 92 5.83 -1.65 -3.44
CA ARG A 92 7.26 -1.74 -3.74
C ARG A 92 7.72 -0.67 -4.72
N THR A 93 7.00 -0.47 -5.81
CA THR A 93 7.33 0.53 -6.85
C THR A 93 7.39 1.93 -6.27
N PHE A 94 6.47 2.28 -5.37
CA PHE A 94 6.46 3.57 -4.66
C PHE A 94 7.39 3.60 -3.43
N ASN A 95 8.24 2.59 -3.23
CA ASN A 95 9.17 2.48 -2.11
C ASN A 95 8.51 2.60 -0.71
N ILE A 96 7.27 2.13 -0.59
CA ILE A 96 6.54 2.06 0.69
C ILE A 96 7.04 0.89 1.53
N ILE A 97 7.47 -0.19 0.88
CA ILE A 97 8.00 -1.39 1.53
C ILE A 97 9.20 -1.96 0.78
N ASP A 98 10.07 -2.66 1.52
CA ASP A 98 11.19 -3.41 0.98
C ASP A 98 10.78 -4.78 0.40
N ALA A 99 11.72 -5.47 -0.24
CA ALA A 99 11.47 -6.78 -0.85
C ALA A 99 11.17 -7.90 0.16
N SER A 100 11.77 -7.87 1.35
CA SER A 100 11.54 -8.83 2.43
C SER A 100 10.15 -8.66 3.04
N THR A 101 9.78 -7.40 3.35
CA THR A 101 8.44 -6.99 3.79
C THR A 101 7.41 -7.36 2.74
N ALA A 102 7.68 -7.15 1.45
CA ALA A 102 6.78 -7.54 0.37
C ALA A 102 6.54 -9.05 0.27
N LYS A 103 7.58 -9.88 0.44
CA LYS A 103 7.44 -11.33 0.51
C LYS A 103 6.55 -11.75 1.68
N THR A 104 6.80 -11.16 2.85
CA THR A 104 6.01 -11.42 4.06
C THR A 104 4.56 -10.95 3.90
N PHE A 105 4.34 -9.80 3.26
CA PHE A 105 3.03 -9.28 2.94
C PHE A 105 2.29 -10.21 1.98
N LYS A 106 2.94 -10.69 0.92
CA LYS A 106 2.35 -11.64 -0.05
C LYS A 106 1.85 -12.91 0.64
N ASN A 107 2.66 -13.49 1.52
CA ASN A 107 2.29 -14.69 2.27
C ASN A 107 1.09 -14.49 3.20
N ASN A 108 0.84 -13.27 3.66
CA ASN A 108 -0.25 -12.93 4.57
C ASN A 108 -1.40 -12.16 3.91
N SER A 109 -1.31 -11.89 2.60
CA SER A 109 -2.22 -11.04 1.83
C SER A 109 -3.69 -11.44 1.99
N LYS A 110 -4.00 -12.73 1.85
CA LYS A 110 -5.37 -13.24 2.01
C LYS A 110 -5.93 -13.02 3.42
N LYS A 111 -5.10 -13.22 4.45
CA LYS A 111 -5.51 -13.04 5.85
C LYS A 111 -5.78 -11.56 6.14
N ILE A 112 -4.93 -10.66 5.65
CA ILE A 112 -5.12 -9.21 5.74
C ILE A 112 -6.40 -8.80 4.97
N GLY A 113 -6.57 -9.28 3.75
CA GLY A 113 -7.75 -8.96 2.92
C GLY A 113 -9.07 -9.45 3.53
N ASN A 114 -9.05 -10.55 4.28
CA ASN A 114 -10.22 -11.02 5.04
C ASN A 114 -10.48 -10.14 6.28
N TRP A 115 -9.44 -9.75 7.01
CA TRP A 115 -9.55 -8.87 8.18
C TRP A 115 -10.06 -7.47 7.82
N LEU A 116 -9.73 -6.96 6.62
CA LEU A 116 -10.21 -5.67 6.13
C LEU A 116 -11.74 -5.56 6.02
N LYS A 117 -12.47 -6.68 6.01
CA LYS A 117 -13.96 -6.66 6.03
C LYS A 117 -14.52 -5.88 7.23
N ASN A 118 -13.79 -5.86 8.34
CA ASN A 118 -14.20 -5.16 9.57
C ASN A 118 -14.24 -3.63 9.40
N PHE A 119 -13.57 -3.11 8.37
CA PHE A 119 -13.47 -1.67 8.10
C PHE A 119 -14.26 -1.24 6.87
N GLU A 120 -15.05 -2.13 6.26
CA GLU A 120 -15.86 -1.78 5.10
C GLU A 120 -16.80 -0.62 5.41
N ASN A 121 -17.34 -0.51 6.63
CA ASN A 121 -18.27 0.56 7.01
C ASN A 121 -17.60 1.76 7.70
N ALA A 122 -16.27 1.81 7.78
CA ALA A 122 -15.53 2.85 8.50
C ALA A 122 -15.43 4.20 7.73
N GLY A 123 -15.96 4.27 6.51
CA GLY A 123 -15.96 5.50 5.71
C GLY A 123 -14.55 6.03 5.43
N LYS A 124 -14.36 7.34 5.61
CA LYS A 124 -13.08 8.04 5.32
C LYS A 124 -11.97 7.70 6.32
N ASP A 125 -12.32 7.31 7.54
CA ASP A 125 -11.34 7.00 8.59
C ASP A 125 -10.73 5.61 8.45
N ALA A 126 -11.20 4.81 7.48
CA ALA A 126 -10.84 3.41 7.36
C ALA A 126 -9.33 3.20 7.19
N ALA A 127 -8.65 4.04 6.40
CA ALA A 127 -7.19 3.96 6.24
C ALA A 127 -6.46 4.19 7.57
N THR A 128 -6.90 5.15 8.38
CA THR A 128 -6.31 5.48 9.69
C THR A 128 -6.59 4.37 10.70
N MET A 129 -7.81 3.85 10.75
CA MET A 129 -8.17 2.73 11.63
C MET A 129 -7.36 1.48 11.29
N VAL A 130 -7.21 1.15 10.01
CA VAL A 130 -6.39 0.03 9.54
C VAL A 130 -4.92 0.23 9.95
N ARG A 131 -4.37 1.44 9.81
CA ARG A 131 -2.99 1.74 10.21
C ARG A 131 -2.73 1.44 11.68
N ASN A 132 -3.70 1.76 12.55
CA ASN A 132 -3.55 1.63 14.00
C ASN A 132 -3.78 0.19 14.49
N GLN A 133 -4.71 -0.55 13.87
CA GLN A 133 -5.12 -1.86 14.37
C GLN A 133 -4.42 -3.04 13.69
N LEU A 134 -3.98 -2.88 12.43
CA LEU A 134 -3.39 -3.96 11.65
C LEU A 134 -2.06 -4.50 12.23
N PRO A 135 -1.15 -3.67 12.80
CA PRO A 135 0.09 -4.18 13.40
C PRO A 135 -0.17 -5.17 14.54
N GLY A 136 -1.12 -4.86 15.43
CA GLY A 136 -1.53 -5.74 16.52
C GLY A 136 -2.10 -7.05 15.97
N PHE A 137 -3.07 -6.96 15.06
CA PHE A 137 -3.64 -8.13 14.41
C PHE A 137 -2.59 -9.04 13.78
N LEU A 138 -1.63 -8.48 13.02
CA LEU A 138 -0.58 -9.25 12.37
C LEU A 138 0.33 -9.95 13.37
N ARG A 139 0.73 -9.28 14.45
CA ARG A 139 1.56 -9.89 15.49
C ARG A 139 0.85 -11.08 16.13
N ASP A 140 -0.42 -10.90 16.48
CA ASP A 140 -1.20 -11.90 17.19
C ASP A 140 -1.57 -13.10 16.29
N ASN A 141 -1.71 -12.88 14.97
CA ASN A 141 -2.23 -13.90 14.06
C ASN A 141 -1.19 -14.49 13.09
N THR A 142 0.03 -13.94 13.03
CA THR A 142 1.04 -14.35 12.02
C THR A 142 2.46 -14.48 12.58
N LYS A 143 2.68 -14.32 13.89
CA LYS A 143 4.02 -14.34 14.53
C LYS A 143 5.02 -13.35 13.90
N MET A 144 4.51 -12.27 13.32
CA MET A 144 5.30 -11.30 12.60
C MET A 144 6.05 -10.36 13.54
N GLY A 145 7.28 -9.99 13.19
CA GLY A 145 8.06 -9.00 13.91
C GLY A 145 7.42 -7.61 13.87
N LYS A 146 7.64 -6.79 14.91
CA LYS A 146 7.03 -5.46 15.07
C LYS A 146 7.25 -4.57 13.84
N GLY A 147 8.50 -4.41 13.39
CA GLY A 147 8.83 -3.54 12.26
C GLY A 147 8.16 -3.99 10.94
N THR A 148 8.14 -5.29 10.65
CA THR A 148 7.46 -5.82 9.46
C THR A 148 5.95 -5.61 9.52
N ALA A 149 5.33 -5.81 10.69
CA ALA A 149 3.89 -5.59 10.88
C ALA A 149 3.53 -4.11 10.71
N GLU A 150 4.35 -3.21 11.23
CA GLU A 150 4.20 -1.76 11.04
C GLU A 150 4.34 -1.37 9.57
N ASN A 151 5.39 -1.82 8.88
CA ASN A 151 5.61 -1.51 7.46
C ASN A 151 4.46 -2.03 6.57
N ILE A 152 3.96 -3.23 6.82
CA ILE A 152 2.78 -3.75 6.11
C ILE A 152 1.55 -2.89 6.38
N SER A 153 1.34 -2.45 7.62
CA SER A 153 0.20 -1.59 7.94
C SER A 153 0.27 -0.21 7.25
N ILE A 154 1.48 0.34 7.08
CA ILE A 154 1.72 1.56 6.30
C ILE A 154 1.32 1.31 4.85
N ALA A 155 1.79 0.20 4.26
CA ALA A 155 1.48 -0.16 2.87
C ALA A 155 -0.02 -0.33 2.61
N VAL A 156 -0.73 -1.03 3.51
CA VAL A 156 -2.18 -1.24 3.38
C VAL A 156 -2.94 0.08 3.54
N SER A 157 -2.57 0.90 4.52
CA SER A 157 -3.20 2.21 4.74
C SER A 157 -2.98 3.15 3.56
N TRP A 158 -1.75 3.22 3.05
CA TRP A 158 -1.40 3.95 1.83
C TRP A 158 -2.22 3.45 0.63
N ALA A 159 -2.34 2.14 0.44
CA ALA A 159 -3.12 1.56 -0.66
C ALA A 159 -4.61 1.92 -0.58
N ILE A 160 -5.19 1.97 0.63
CA ILE A 160 -6.57 2.42 0.84
C ILE A 160 -6.72 3.89 0.45
N ARG A 161 -5.82 4.78 0.92
CA ARG A 161 -5.85 6.22 0.57
C ARG A 161 -5.73 6.44 -0.94
N MET A 162 -4.81 5.75 -1.60
CA MET A 162 -4.65 5.84 -3.06
C MET A 162 -5.88 5.31 -3.81
N ALA A 163 -6.52 4.25 -3.30
CA ALA A 163 -7.76 3.75 -3.88
C ALA A 163 -8.91 4.75 -3.69
N ASP A 164 -9.00 5.44 -2.54
CA ASP A 164 -10.03 6.47 -2.33
C ASP A 164 -9.87 7.61 -3.35
N ILE A 165 -8.63 8.10 -3.57
CA ILE A 165 -8.35 9.13 -4.59
C ILE A 165 -8.76 8.69 -6.01
N LEU A 166 -8.54 7.42 -6.37
CA LEU A 166 -8.85 6.90 -7.70
C LEU A 166 -10.34 6.56 -7.91
N PHE A 167 -11.14 6.50 -6.84
CA PHE A 167 -12.55 6.10 -6.89
C PHE A 167 -13.54 7.14 -6.34
N LEU A 168 -13.06 8.32 -5.95
CA LEU A 168 -13.82 9.57 -5.89
C LEU A 168 -14.26 10.00 -7.30
#